data_AF-A0A2V9CSM0-F1
#
_entry.id   AF-A0A2V9CSM0-F1
#
_cell.length_a   1.000
_cell.length_b   1.000
_cell.length_c   1.000
_cell.angle_alpha   90.00
_cell.angle_beta   90.00
_cell.angle_gamma   90.00
#
_symmetry.space_group_name_H-M   'P 1'
#
loop_
_entity.id
_entity.type
_entity.pdbx_description
1 polymer ?
#
loop_
_entity_poly.entity_id
_entity_poly.type
_entity_poly.pdbx_seq_one_letter_code
_entity_poly.pdbx_strand_id
1 'polypeptide(L)'
;MKQSGKCFLCLLSLGLILSVSETVAQDTPDKTLIVNGAAVNAAVVQVQGRSYVDIEGLAQALGGSVTFEPNQIALTIPGPPPPPAPPTSEGMTKEFQQMAVSALTEMREWRGAIGTLITTGMPVAGTWSQDYHDRVEADLMQTTLAAATEPDRQALRLLQQEFALLAEWAANVIGERQALKAARTIDPNSLQNDRSLAKISKCGQFLSSMIVSGTFYDDSSCR
;
A
#
# COMPACT_ATOMS: atom_id res chain seq x y z
N MET A 1 112.03 -2.62 -11.45
CA MET A 1 110.65 -2.82 -10.95
C MET A 1 110.73 -3.40 -9.53
N LYS A 2 110.67 -2.54 -8.50
CA LYS A 2 110.56 -2.91 -7.08
C LYS A 2 110.30 -1.65 -6.23
N GLN A 3 109.21 -1.63 -5.46
CA GLN A 3 108.98 -0.86 -4.20
C GLN A 3 107.53 -1.16 -3.77
N SER A 4 107.22 -1.84 -2.67
CA SER A 4 107.46 -1.56 -1.24
C SER A 4 106.59 -0.42 -0.69
N GLY A 5 105.60 -0.76 0.16
CA GLY A 5 105.25 0.04 1.33
C GLY A 5 103.79 0.54 1.48
N LYS A 6 103.16 0.02 2.55
CA LYS A 6 102.30 0.70 3.57
C LYS A 6 100.77 0.69 3.46
N CYS A 7 100.19 0.04 4.48
CA CYS A 7 99.10 0.45 5.38
C CYS A 7 97.82 1.07 4.82
N PHE A 8 96.70 0.35 4.99
CA PHE A 8 95.65 0.82 5.90
C PHE A 8 94.86 -0.35 6.50
N LEU A 9 94.55 -0.23 7.79
CA LEU A 9 93.98 -1.21 8.71
C LEU A 9 92.63 -1.80 8.24
N CYS A 10 92.52 -3.13 8.22
CA CYS A 10 91.25 -3.86 8.24
C CYS A 10 90.79 -4.07 9.70
N LEU A 11 89.65 -3.47 10.04
CA LEU A 11 88.95 -3.65 11.32
C LEU A 11 88.39 -5.08 11.44
N LEU A 12 88.87 -5.80 12.44
CA LEU A 12 88.15 -6.88 13.11
C LEU A 12 86.87 -6.32 13.75
N SER A 13 85.74 -7.04 13.67
CA SER A 13 85.20 -7.79 14.84
C SER A 13 83.71 -8.14 14.73
N LEU A 14 83.43 -9.43 14.95
CA LEU A 14 82.32 -10.01 15.73
C LEU A 14 80.87 -9.90 15.17
N GLY A 15 80.41 -11.01 14.59
CA GLY A 15 78.99 -11.29 14.37
C GLY A 15 78.28 -11.64 15.68
N LEU A 16 77.31 -10.81 16.06
CA LEU A 16 76.34 -11.08 17.12
C LEU A 16 75.04 -11.55 16.45
N ILE A 17 74.76 -12.86 16.50
CA ILE A 17 73.50 -13.42 16.01
C ILE A 17 72.44 -13.12 17.07
N LEU A 18 71.64 -12.08 16.85
CA LEU A 18 70.45 -11.78 17.62
C LEU A 18 69.31 -12.69 17.15
N SER A 19 69.09 -13.79 17.86
CA SER A 19 67.89 -14.61 17.73
C SER A 19 66.69 -13.84 18.28
N VAL A 20 65.97 -13.13 17.41
CA VAL A 20 64.66 -12.57 17.75
C VAL A 20 63.70 -13.74 17.93
N SER A 21 63.37 -14.06 19.19
CA SER A 21 62.27 -14.97 19.48
C SER A 21 60.98 -14.18 19.33
N GLU A 22 60.34 -14.29 18.17
CA GLU A 22 58.97 -13.81 17.99
C GLU A 22 58.07 -14.72 18.83
N THR A 23 57.62 -14.22 19.98
CA THR A 23 56.55 -14.85 20.74
C THR A 23 55.26 -14.60 19.97
N VAL A 24 54.85 -15.57 19.17
CA VAL A 24 53.49 -15.61 18.63
C VAL A 24 52.56 -15.85 19.82
N ALA A 25 51.93 -14.79 20.33
CA ALA A 25 50.80 -14.94 21.24
C ALA A 25 49.67 -15.62 20.46
N GLN A 26 49.48 -16.93 20.68
CA GLN A 26 48.31 -17.63 20.18
C GLN A 26 47.12 -17.16 21.02
N ASP A 27 46.33 -16.25 20.46
CA ASP A 27 45.06 -15.81 21.04
C ASP A 27 44.13 -17.03 21.08
N THR A 28 44.03 -17.64 22.26
CA THR A 28 43.25 -18.85 22.44
C THR A 28 41.79 -18.44 22.57
N PRO A 29 40.82 -19.14 21.95
CA PRO A 29 39.41 -18.80 22.13
C PRO A 29 39.05 -18.90 23.61
N ASP A 30 38.77 -17.76 24.24
CA ASP A 30 38.51 -17.69 25.67
C ASP A 30 37.07 -18.07 26.02
N LYS A 31 36.15 -18.08 25.04
CA LYS A 31 34.73 -18.30 25.24
C LYS A 31 34.06 -19.07 24.10
N THR A 32 33.04 -19.83 24.48
CA THR A 32 32.12 -20.51 23.53
C THR A 32 30.94 -19.59 23.21
N LEU A 33 30.60 -19.45 21.92
CA LEU A 33 29.38 -18.77 21.50
C LEU A 33 28.22 -19.76 21.41
N ILE A 34 27.07 -19.38 21.98
CA ILE A 34 25.82 -20.13 21.89
C ILE A 34 24.81 -19.32 21.08
N VAL A 35 24.25 -19.92 20.02
CA VAL A 35 23.19 -19.33 19.18
C VAL A 35 22.00 -20.27 19.21
N ASN A 36 20.81 -19.76 19.55
CA ASN A 36 19.58 -20.56 19.65
C ASN A 36 19.72 -21.81 20.56
N GLY A 37 20.55 -21.72 21.61
CA GLY A 37 20.79 -22.82 22.54
C GLY A 37 21.83 -23.85 22.08
N ALA A 38 22.38 -23.73 20.87
CA ALA A 38 23.44 -24.59 20.35
C ALA A 38 24.80 -23.89 20.37
N ALA A 39 25.86 -24.60 20.76
CA ALA A 39 27.22 -24.10 20.62
C ALA A 39 27.61 -24.03 19.15
N VAL A 40 28.17 -22.90 18.74
CA VAL A 40 28.55 -22.65 17.34
C VAL A 40 30.07 -22.59 17.20
N ASN A 41 30.56 -22.99 16.03
CA ASN A 41 31.98 -22.93 15.72
C ASN A 41 32.37 -21.52 15.27
N ALA A 42 32.34 -20.58 16.21
CA ALA A 42 32.81 -19.21 16.03
C ALA A 42 33.69 -18.86 17.24
N ALA A 43 34.96 -18.56 16.99
CA ALA A 43 35.89 -18.20 18.05
C ALA A 43 35.47 -16.88 18.69
N VAL A 44 35.49 -16.81 20.02
CA VAL A 44 35.29 -15.58 20.78
C VAL A 44 36.54 -15.28 21.59
N VAL A 45 37.14 -14.13 21.34
CA VAL A 45 38.33 -13.63 22.05
C VAL A 45 38.02 -12.36 22.83
N GLN A 46 38.78 -12.08 23.89
CA GLN A 46 38.62 -10.89 24.72
C GLN A 46 39.84 -9.97 24.59
N VAL A 47 39.64 -8.79 24.02
CA VAL A 47 40.70 -7.78 23.90
C VAL A 47 40.27 -6.53 24.66
N GLN A 48 41.08 -6.12 25.65
CA GLN A 48 40.82 -4.93 26.48
C GLN A 48 39.42 -4.91 27.13
N GLY A 49 38.94 -6.08 27.55
CA GLY A 49 37.62 -6.24 28.19
C GLY A 49 36.43 -6.21 27.22
N ARG A 50 36.67 -6.19 25.91
CA ARG A 50 35.65 -6.29 24.87
C ARG A 50 35.73 -7.67 24.22
N SER A 51 34.57 -8.28 23.97
CA SER A 51 34.50 -9.56 23.27
C SER A 51 34.41 -9.35 21.76
N TYR A 52 35.23 -10.07 21.03
CA TYR A 52 35.27 -10.08 19.57
C TYR A 52 34.95 -11.50 19.09
N VAL A 53 34.16 -11.60 18.04
CA VAL A 53 33.72 -12.87 17.47
C VAL A 53 34.25 -13.01 16.06
N ASP A 54 34.64 -14.22 15.69
CA ASP A 54 34.85 -14.59 14.30
C ASP A 54 33.53 -14.45 13.52
N ILE A 55 33.48 -13.44 12.65
CA ILE A 55 32.31 -13.09 11.88
C ILE A 55 32.00 -14.10 10.77
N GLU A 56 33.01 -14.83 10.27
CA GLU A 56 32.79 -15.87 9.26
C GLU A 56 32.15 -17.10 9.91
N GLY A 57 32.70 -17.56 11.04
CA GLY A 57 32.09 -18.62 11.85
C GLY A 57 30.68 -18.26 12.34
N LEU A 58 30.45 -17.00 12.72
CA LEU A 58 29.12 -16.50 13.08
C LEU A 58 28.15 -16.54 11.90
N ALA A 59 28.57 -16.12 10.70
CA ALA A 59 27.74 -16.17 9.51
C ALA A 59 27.38 -17.61 9.15
N GLN A 60 28.35 -18.52 9.18
CA GLN A 60 28.13 -19.94 8.91
C GLN A 60 27.10 -20.54 9.88
N ALA A 61 27.21 -20.20 11.17
CA ALA A 61 26.28 -20.66 12.19
C ALA A 61 24.84 -20.15 11.98
N LEU A 62 24.69 -18.97 11.38
CA LEU A 62 23.41 -18.34 11.08
C LEU A 62 22.89 -18.65 9.67
N GLY A 63 23.58 -19.49 8.90
CA GLY A 63 23.26 -19.75 7.49
C GLY A 63 23.43 -18.51 6.59
N GLY A 64 24.19 -17.53 7.05
CA GLY A 64 24.49 -16.27 6.37
C GLY A 64 25.78 -16.29 5.57
N SER A 65 26.15 -15.13 5.06
CA SER A 65 27.38 -14.88 4.30
C SER A 65 28.06 -13.59 4.75
N VAL A 66 29.39 -13.55 4.67
CA VAL A 66 30.18 -12.32 4.90
C VAL A 66 30.79 -11.87 3.58
N THR A 67 30.83 -10.56 3.36
CA THR A 67 31.58 -9.93 2.26
C THR A 67 32.49 -8.84 2.83
N PHE A 68 33.75 -8.86 2.41
CA PHE A 68 34.76 -7.89 2.82
C PHE A 68 35.03 -6.92 1.66
N GLU A 69 34.69 -5.67 1.88
CA GLU A 69 34.99 -4.54 0.98
C GLU A 69 36.03 -3.62 1.64
N PRO A 70 36.73 -2.77 0.87
CA PRO A 70 37.83 -1.95 1.40
C PRO A 70 37.47 -1.09 2.63
N ASN A 71 36.22 -0.62 2.71
CA ASN A 71 35.74 0.25 3.79
C ASN A 71 34.52 -0.33 4.54
N GLN A 72 34.13 -1.57 4.25
CA GLN A 72 32.91 -2.16 4.81
C GLN A 72 33.04 -3.68 4.93
N ILE A 73 32.51 -4.23 6.01
CA ILE A 73 32.26 -5.66 6.15
C ILE A 73 30.75 -5.83 6.20
N ALA A 74 30.19 -6.57 5.24
CA ALA A 74 28.77 -6.84 5.15
C ALA A 74 28.47 -8.26 5.61
N LEU A 75 27.67 -8.40 6.68
CA LEU A 75 27.14 -9.69 7.15
C LEU A 75 25.67 -9.79 6.71
N THR A 76 25.38 -10.74 5.83
CA THR A 76 24.02 -11.05 5.36
C THR A 76 23.52 -12.27 6.09
N ILE A 77 22.46 -12.13 6.90
CA ILE A 77 21.78 -13.24 7.57
C ILE A 77 20.43 -13.43 6.89
N PRO A 78 20.09 -14.65 6.42
CA PRO A 78 18.78 -14.89 5.82
C PRO A 78 17.69 -14.69 6.87
N GLY A 79 16.79 -13.74 6.62
CA GLY A 79 15.54 -13.64 7.35
C GLY A 79 14.57 -14.75 6.93
N PRO A 80 13.47 -14.97 7.68
CA PRO A 80 12.31 -15.66 7.12
C PRO A 80 11.96 -14.99 5.78
N PRO A 81 11.54 -15.73 4.75
CA PRO A 81 11.11 -15.10 3.50
C PRO A 81 10.08 -14.04 3.86
N PRO A 82 10.21 -12.82 3.30
CA PRO A 82 9.18 -11.81 3.51
C PRO A 82 7.84 -12.44 3.13
N PRO A 83 6.77 -12.21 3.91
CA PRO A 83 5.44 -12.60 3.45
C PRO A 83 5.28 -12.05 2.02
N PRO A 84 4.66 -12.82 1.11
CA PRO A 84 4.47 -12.35 -0.26
C PRO A 84 3.93 -10.92 -0.19
N ALA A 85 4.58 -10.01 -0.92
CA ALA A 85 4.09 -8.65 -1.03
C ALA A 85 2.59 -8.74 -1.32
N PRO A 86 1.72 -7.97 -0.63
CA PRO A 86 0.32 -7.94 -0.99
C PRO A 86 0.26 -7.71 -2.51
N PRO A 87 -0.56 -8.49 -3.24
CA PRO A 87 -0.66 -8.32 -4.68
C PRO A 87 -0.85 -6.82 -4.92
N THR A 88 -0.05 -6.25 -5.84
CA THR A 88 -0.29 -4.89 -6.34
C THR A 88 -1.78 -4.76 -6.51
N SER A 89 -2.44 -3.90 -5.73
CA SER A 89 -3.90 -3.80 -5.81
C SER A 89 -4.20 -3.41 -7.24
N GLU A 90 -4.62 -4.37 -8.05
CA GLU A 90 -5.18 -4.09 -9.34
C GLU A 90 -6.39 -3.23 -9.02
N GLY A 91 -6.27 -1.93 -9.33
CA GLY A 91 -7.36 -0.99 -9.15
C GLY A 91 -8.58 -1.45 -9.93
N MET A 92 -9.64 -0.67 -9.87
CA MET A 92 -10.84 -0.95 -10.66
C MET A 92 -10.50 -1.11 -12.14
N THR A 93 -11.12 -2.07 -12.80
CA THR A 93 -10.89 -2.31 -14.23
C THR A 93 -11.44 -1.16 -15.07
N LYS A 94 -10.85 -0.91 -16.25
CA LYS A 94 -11.32 0.18 -17.12
C LYS A 94 -12.73 -0.04 -17.65
N GLU A 95 -13.10 -1.29 -17.91
CA GLU A 95 -14.44 -1.67 -18.33
C GLU A 95 -15.45 -1.38 -17.21
N PHE A 96 -15.17 -1.84 -15.97
CA PHE A 96 -16.00 -1.50 -14.82
C PHE A 96 -16.15 0.01 -14.63
N GLN A 97 -15.04 0.77 -14.69
CA GLN A 97 -15.07 2.22 -14.54
C GLN A 97 -16.00 2.89 -15.55
N GLN A 98 -15.98 2.45 -16.82
CA GLN A 98 -16.83 3.01 -17.88
C GLN A 98 -18.31 2.74 -17.61
N MET A 99 -18.67 1.50 -17.27
CA MET A 99 -20.06 1.12 -16.96
C MET A 99 -20.57 1.84 -15.71
N ALA A 100 -19.75 1.91 -14.66
CA ALA A 100 -20.07 2.60 -13.42
C ALA A 100 -20.29 4.11 -13.60
N VAL A 101 -19.51 4.77 -14.48
CA VAL A 101 -19.70 6.19 -14.82
C VAL A 101 -21.02 6.41 -15.58
N SER A 102 -21.42 5.47 -16.45
CA SER A 102 -22.73 5.54 -17.12
C SER A 102 -23.86 5.52 -16.09
N ALA A 103 -23.85 4.53 -15.19
CA ALA A 103 -24.85 4.40 -14.13
C ALA A 103 -24.94 5.67 -13.26
N LEU A 104 -23.81 6.24 -12.84
CA LEU A 104 -23.78 7.49 -12.08
C LEU A 104 -24.30 8.71 -12.85
N THR A 105 -24.11 8.72 -14.17
CA THR A 105 -24.64 9.78 -15.02
C THR A 105 -26.15 9.70 -15.08
N GLU A 106 -26.71 8.53 -15.37
CA GLU A 106 -28.17 8.34 -15.37
C GLU A 106 -28.79 8.65 -13.99
N MET A 107 -28.14 8.24 -12.88
CA MET A 107 -28.58 8.61 -11.53
C MET A 107 -28.57 10.13 -11.30
N ARG A 108 -27.54 10.84 -11.79
CA ARG A 108 -27.47 12.30 -11.70
C ARG A 108 -28.58 12.97 -12.50
N GLU A 109 -28.81 12.52 -13.72
CA GLU A 109 -29.85 13.05 -14.59
C GLU A 109 -31.25 12.81 -14.01
N TRP A 110 -31.51 11.61 -13.48
CA TRP A 110 -32.78 11.30 -12.82
C TRP A 110 -33.06 12.23 -11.62
N ARG A 111 -32.05 12.40 -10.75
CA ARG A 111 -32.12 13.33 -9.62
C ARG A 111 -32.37 14.77 -10.08
N GLY A 112 -31.71 15.21 -11.16
CA GLY A 112 -31.90 16.53 -11.76
C GLY A 112 -33.30 16.75 -12.32
N ALA A 113 -33.88 15.74 -12.99
CA ALA A 113 -35.23 15.76 -13.51
C ALA A 113 -36.27 15.90 -12.38
N ILE A 114 -36.12 15.13 -11.30
CA ILE A 114 -36.98 15.26 -10.10
C ILE A 114 -36.81 16.63 -9.45
N GLY A 115 -35.57 17.12 -9.33
CA GLY A 115 -35.29 18.45 -8.80
C GLY A 115 -36.00 19.55 -9.60
N THR A 116 -35.97 19.45 -10.93
CA THR A 116 -36.66 20.38 -11.84
C THR A 116 -38.17 20.29 -11.67
N LEU A 117 -38.73 19.07 -11.58
CA LEU A 117 -40.14 18.88 -11.28
C LEU A 117 -40.52 19.59 -9.97
N ILE A 118 -39.70 19.47 -8.92
CA ILE A 118 -39.94 20.13 -7.64
C ILE A 118 -39.95 21.65 -7.79
N THR A 119 -38.86 22.23 -8.28
CA THR A 119 -38.65 23.68 -8.33
C THR A 119 -39.62 24.41 -9.26
N THR A 120 -40.07 23.76 -10.33
CA THR A 120 -41.02 24.34 -11.30
C THR A 120 -42.49 24.08 -10.95
N GLY A 121 -42.77 23.24 -9.96
CA GLY A 121 -44.15 22.88 -9.57
C GLY A 121 -44.90 22.04 -10.61
N MET A 122 -44.20 21.43 -11.57
CA MET A 122 -44.84 20.61 -12.61
C MET A 122 -45.55 19.37 -12.03
N PRO A 123 -46.73 18.99 -12.56
CA PRO A 123 -47.40 17.76 -12.14
C PRO A 123 -46.58 16.53 -12.57
N VAL A 124 -46.70 15.45 -11.80
CA VAL A 124 -46.18 14.14 -12.23
C VAL A 124 -47.10 13.62 -13.34
N ALA A 125 -46.54 13.42 -14.54
CA ALA A 125 -47.25 12.85 -15.69
C ALA A 125 -46.38 11.79 -16.38
N GLY A 126 -47.02 10.79 -16.98
CA GLY A 126 -46.31 9.74 -17.74
C GLY A 126 -45.39 8.85 -16.90
N THR A 127 -44.45 8.18 -17.57
CA THR A 127 -43.55 7.18 -16.98
C THR A 127 -42.11 7.66 -16.84
N TRP A 128 -41.79 8.92 -17.14
CA TRP A 128 -40.39 9.39 -17.26
C TRP A 128 -39.51 9.04 -16.05
N SER A 129 -40.06 9.07 -14.82
CA SER A 129 -39.30 8.70 -13.61
C SER A 129 -39.03 7.20 -13.54
N GLN A 130 -39.98 6.37 -13.98
CA GLN A 130 -39.79 4.94 -14.10
C GLN A 130 -38.80 4.63 -15.23
N ASP A 131 -38.88 5.35 -16.35
CA ASP A 131 -37.95 5.15 -17.48
C ASP A 131 -36.49 5.44 -17.05
N TYR A 132 -36.25 6.42 -16.18
CA TYR A 132 -34.93 6.64 -15.56
C TYR A 132 -34.52 5.49 -14.65
N HIS A 133 -35.42 5.04 -13.77
CA HIS A 133 -35.16 3.90 -12.90
C HIS A 133 -34.72 2.67 -13.70
N ASP A 134 -35.46 2.33 -14.75
CA ASP A 134 -35.20 1.15 -15.58
C ASP A 134 -33.87 1.27 -16.34
N ARG A 135 -33.49 2.49 -16.77
CA ARG A 135 -32.17 2.74 -17.37
C ARG A 135 -31.04 2.56 -16.38
N VAL A 136 -31.16 3.10 -15.17
CA VAL A 136 -30.13 2.90 -14.13
C VAL A 136 -30.01 1.42 -13.76
N GLU A 137 -31.13 0.70 -13.67
CA GLU A 137 -31.11 -0.74 -13.40
C GLU A 137 -30.37 -1.51 -14.51
N ALA A 138 -30.64 -1.19 -15.77
CA ALA A 138 -29.93 -1.78 -16.91
C ALA A 138 -28.41 -1.48 -16.88
N ASP A 139 -28.02 -0.24 -16.59
CA ASP A 139 -26.62 0.16 -16.45
C ASP A 139 -25.93 -0.56 -15.27
N LEU A 140 -26.62 -0.77 -14.15
CA LEU A 140 -26.11 -1.53 -13.01
C LEU A 140 -25.96 -3.02 -13.32
N MET A 141 -26.84 -3.61 -14.13
CA MET A 141 -26.67 -4.97 -14.63
C MET A 141 -25.39 -5.09 -15.47
N GLN A 142 -25.14 -4.15 -16.38
CA GLN A 142 -23.89 -4.12 -17.15
C GLN A 142 -22.66 -3.92 -16.27
N THR A 143 -22.75 -3.02 -15.29
CA THR A 143 -21.68 -2.76 -14.31
C THR A 143 -21.38 -4.00 -13.48
N THR A 144 -22.42 -4.79 -13.13
CA THR A 144 -22.27 -6.06 -12.41
C THR A 144 -21.51 -7.10 -13.23
N LEU A 145 -21.79 -7.20 -14.53
CA LEU A 145 -21.08 -8.10 -15.44
C LEU A 145 -19.60 -7.70 -15.62
N ALA A 146 -19.32 -6.40 -15.61
CA ALA A 146 -17.96 -5.85 -15.73
C ALA A 146 -17.12 -5.97 -14.44
N ALA A 147 -17.73 -6.34 -13.31
CA ALA A 147 -17.04 -6.37 -12.01
C ALA A 147 -16.12 -7.60 -11.88
N ALA A 148 -14.90 -7.48 -12.40
CA ALA A 148 -13.94 -8.57 -12.46
C ALA A 148 -13.07 -8.69 -11.20
N THR A 149 -12.67 -7.55 -10.62
CA THR A 149 -11.75 -7.52 -9.47
C THR A 149 -12.50 -7.29 -8.15
N GLU A 150 -11.80 -7.48 -7.04
CA GLU A 150 -12.38 -7.18 -5.72
C GLU A 150 -12.69 -5.68 -5.51
N PRO A 151 -11.80 -4.73 -5.92
CA PRO A 151 -12.15 -3.31 -5.95
C PRO A 151 -13.39 -2.99 -6.78
N ASP A 152 -13.59 -3.64 -7.94
CA ASP A 152 -14.82 -3.48 -8.74
C ASP A 152 -16.06 -3.90 -7.95
N ARG A 153 -16.03 -5.09 -7.33
CA ARG A 153 -17.16 -5.60 -6.52
C ARG A 153 -17.45 -4.74 -5.30
N GLN A 154 -16.42 -4.15 -4.69
CA GLN A 154 -16.58 -3.24 -3.56
C GLN A 154 -17.22 -1.92 -3.99
N ALA A 155 -16.76 -1.32 -5.10
CA ALA A 155 -17.38 -0.13 -5.67
C ALA A 155 -18.82 -0.39 -6.15
N LEU A 156 -19.09 -1.57 -6.73
CA LEU A 156 -20.43 -1.97 -7.16
C LEU A 156 -21.44 -1.98 -6.00
N ARG A 157 -21.03 -2.46 -4.81
CA ARG A 157 -21.90 -2.45 -3.62
C ARG A 157 -22.31 -1.04 -3.23
N LEU A 158 -21.36 -0.08 -3.26
CA LEU A 158 -21.68 1.32 -2.95
C LEU A 158 -22.58 1.95 -4.02
N LEU A 159 -22.37 1.62 -5.31
CA LEU A 159 -23.25 2.07 -6.41
C LEU A 159 -24.69 1.55 -6.26
N GLN A 160 -24.85 0.27 -5.94
CA GLN A 160 -26.16 -0.34 -5.72
C GLN A 160 -26.87 0.29 -4.50
N GLN A 161 -26.12 0.59 -3.44
CA GLN A 161 -26.64 1.30 -2.27
C GLN A 161 -27.09 2.73 -2.61
N GLU A 162 -26.28 3.48 -3.36
CA GLU A 162 -26.64 4.82 -3.83
C GLU A 162 -27.90 4.81 -4.70
N PHE A 163 -28.00 3.84 -5.62
CA PHE A 163 -29.21 3.67 -6.44
C PHE A 163 -30.44 3.38 -5.59
N ALA A 164 -30.34 2.49 -4.60
CA ALA A 164 -31.45 2.20 -3.70
C ALA A 164 -31.92 3.43 -2.93
N LEU A 165 -30.98 4.24 -2.40
CA LEU A 165 -31.29 5.49 -1.71
C LEU A 165 -31.96 6.51 -2.64
N LEU A 166 -31.45 6.64 -3.88
CA LEU A 166 -32.03 7.51 -4.89
C LEU A 166 -33.44 7.07 -5.28
N ALA A 167 -33.64 5.77 -5.51
CA ALA A 167 -34.93 5.21 -5.88
C ALA A 167 -35.98 5.39 -4.78
N GLU A 168 -35.61 5.18 -3.52
CA GLU A 168 -36.47 5.45 -2.37
C GLU A 168 -36.85 6.94 -2.29
N TRP A 169 -35.87 7.83 -2.40
CA TRP A 169 -36.13 9.27 -2.39
C TRP A 169 -37.05 9.70 -3.54
N ALA A 170 -36.78 9.20 -4.75
CA ALA A 170 -37.58 9.48 -5.94
C ALA A 170 -39.04 9.00 -5.77
N ALA A 171 -39.23 7.75 -5.32
CA ALA A 171 -40.54 7.18 -5.07
C ALA A 171 -41.34 8.00 -4.04
N ASN A 172 -40.68 8.46 -2.97
CA ASN A 172 -41.30 9.31 -1.95
C ASN A 172 -41.76 10.65 -2.54
N VAL A 173 -40.91 11.35 -3.30
CA VAL A 173 -41.26 12.62 -3.95
C VAL A 173 -42.43 12.45 -4.92
N ILE A 174 -42.36 11.44 -5.79
CA ILE A 174 -43.38 11.17 -6.80
C ILE A 174 -44.71 10.79 -6.15
N GLY A 175 -44.67 9.90 -5.15
CA GLY A 175 -45.85 9.45 -4.41
C GLY A 175 -46.53 10.59 -3.64
N GLU A 176 -45.77 11.45 -2.97
CA GLU A 176 -46.32 12.64 -2.28
C GLU A 176 -47.05 13.57 -3.26
N ARG A 177 -46.47 13.80 -4.43
CA ARG A 177 -47.08 14.66 -5.46
C ARG A 177 -48.32 14.05 -6.09
N GLN A 178 -48.30 12.75 -6.39
CA GLN A 178 -49.48 12.03 -6.88
C GLN A 178 -50.62 12.01 -5.85
N ALA A 179 -50.29 11.90 -4.56
CA ALA A 179 -51.26 11.95 -3.48
C ALA A 179 -51.77 13.37 -3.15
N LEU A 180 -51.33 14.40 -3.89
CA LEU A 180 -51.60 15.81 -3.61
C LEU A 180 -51.16 16.25 -2.20
N LYS A 181 -50.20 15.51 -1.61
CA LYS A 181 -49.60 15.76 -0.29
C LYS A 181 -48.22 16.38 -0.46
N ALA A 182 -48.16 17.51 -1.14
CA ALA A 182 -46.91 18.13 -1.54
C ALA A 182 -46.27 19.02 -0.44
N ALA A 183 -46.46 18.68 0.84
CA ALA A 183 -45.94 19.47 1.97
C ALA A 183 -44.41 19.63 1.93
N ARG A 184 -43.67 18.67 1.35
CA ARG A 184 -42.22 18.73 1.17
C ARG A 184 -41.78 19.09 -0.26
N THR A 185 -42.72 19.38 -1.16
CA THR A 185 -42.40 19.60 -2.58
C THR A 185 -43.11 20.82 -3.20
N ILE A 186 -43.91 21.56 -2.41
CA ILE A 186 -44.53 22.85 -2.79
C ILE A 186 -43.57 24.02 -2.58
N ASP A 187 -42.74 23.98 -1.52
CA ASP A 187 -41.73 25.03 -1.30
C ASP A 187 -40.59 24.85 -2.32
N PRO A 188 -40.31 25.86 -3.17
CA PRO A 188 -39.19 25.80 -4.12
C PRO A 188 -37.82 25.57 -3.45
N ASN A 189 -37.71 25.87 -2.15
CA ASN A 189 -36.51 25.68 -1.36
C ASN A 189 -36.52 24.36 -0.56
N SER A 190 -37.54 23.51 -0.72
CA SER A 190 -37.67 22.28 0.05
C SER A 190 -36.47 21.33 -0.13
N LEU A 191 -35.85 21.36 -1.31
CA LEU A 191 -34.65 20.60 -1.63
C LEU A 191 -33.41 21.06 -0.85
N GLN A 192 -33.33 22.32 -0.45
CA GLN A 192 -32.15 22.86 0.24
C GLN A 192 -31.97 22.24 1.63
N ASN A 193 -33.09 21.85 2.26
CA ASN A 193 -33.10 21.26 3.60
C ASN A 193 -33.33 19.74 3.58
N ASP A 194 -33.39 19.14 2.39
CA ASP A 194 -33.59 17.70 2.24
C ASP A 194 -32.30 16.94 2.58
N ARG A 195 -32.30 16.34 3.77
CA ARG A 195 -31.16 15.56 4.28
C ARG A 195 -30.89 14.31 3.45
N SER A 196 -31.92 13.67 2.90
CA SER A 196 -31.77 12.48 2.05
C SER A 196 -31.11 12.88 0.74
N LEU A 197 -31.60 13.94 0.09
CA LEU A 197 -31.00 14.47 -1.12
C LEU A 197 -29.56 14.93 -0.89
N ALA A 198 -29.26 15.58 0.24
CA ALA A 198 -27.90 15.97 0.59
C ALA A 198 -26.96 14.77 0.76
N LYS A 199 -27.44 13.67 1.34
CA LYS A 199 -26.67 12.42 1.50
C LYS A 199 -26.38 11.78 0.13
N ILE A 200 -27.41 11.57 -0.68
CA ILE A 200 -27.31 11.06 -2.07
C ILE A 200 -26.32 11.93 -2.86
N SER A 201 -26.47 13.25 -2.79
CA SER A 201 -25.58 14.18 -3.50
C SER A 201 -24.10 14.03 -3.12
N LYS A 202 -23.81 13.83 -1.82
CA LYS A 202 -22.45 13.64 -1.33
C LYS A 202 -21.89 12.27 -1.74
N CYS A 203 -22.67 11.21 -1.59
CA CYS A 203 -22.25 9.87 -2.00
C CYS A 203 -21.99 9.82 -3.51
N GLY A 204 -22.90 10.33 -4.35
CA GLY A 204 -22.70 10.39 -5.80
C GLY A 204 -21.45 11.19 -6.23
N GLN A 205 -21.10 12.26 -5.51
CA GLN A 205 -19.84 13.01 -5.73
C GLN A 205 -18.61 12.17 -5.36
N PHE A 206 -18.65 11.53 -4.20
CA PHE A 206 -17.60 10.63 -3.74
C PHE A 206 -17.39 9.48 -4.74
N LEU A 207 -18.46 8.78 -5.13
CA LEU A 207 -18.41 7.67 -6.07
C LEU A 207 -17.84 8.09 -7.42
N SER A 208 -18.28 9.24 -7.94
CA SER A 208 -17.74 9.79 -9.19
C SER A 208 -16.21 9.97 -9.12
N SER A 209 -15.70 10.56 -8.02
CA SER A 209 -14.27 10.75 -7.81
C SER A 209 -13.52 9.43 -7.64
N MET A 210 -14.06 8.51 -6.85
CA MET A 210 -13.45 7.21 -6.56
C MET A 210 -13.33 6.38 -7.84
N ILE A 211 -14.42 6.25 -8.60
CA ILE A 211 -14.46 5.46 -9.83
C ILE A 211 -13.50 6.02 -10.88
N VAL A 212 -13.48 7.34 -11.09
CA VAL A 212 -12.55 7.98 -12.04
C VAL A 212 -11.08 7.79 -11.62
N SER A 213 -10.80 7.78 -10.31
CA SER A 213 -9.45 7.51 -9.81
C SER A 213 -9.00 6.07 -10.04
N GLY A 214 -9.94 5.14 -10.24
CA GLY A 214 -9.66 3.72 -10.37
C GLY A 214 -9.23 3.04 -9.07
N THR A 215 -9.19 3.76 -7.93
CA THR A 215 -8.81 3.18 -6.64
C THR A 215 -10.00 3.15 -5.70
N PHE A 216 -10.25 1.99 -5.12
CA PHE A 216 -11.34 1.83 -4.16
C PHE A 216 -10.97 2.42 -2.80
N TYR A 217 -11.90 3.19 -2.24
CA TYR A 217 -11.90 3.64 -0.86
C TYR A 217 -13.35 3.57 -0.35
N ASP A 218 -13.54 3.55 0.96
CA ASP A 218 -14.87 3.58 1.56
C ASP A 218 -15.11 4.97 2.18
N ASP A 219 -16.33 5.49 2.10
CA ASP A 219 -16.72 6.77 2.65
C ASP A 219 -18.09 6.68 3.35
N SER A 220 -18.16 7.29 4.54
CA SER A 220 -19.37 7.28 5.36
C SER A 220 -20.58 7.96 4.72
N SER A 221 -20.39 8.83 3.71
CA SER A 221 -21.49 9.45 2.97
C SER A 221 -22.34 8.45 2.20
N CYS A 222 -21.75 7.30 1.82
CA CYS A 222 -22.44 6.22 1.12
C CYS A 222 -22.99 5.13 2.05
N ARG A 223 -22.92 5.30 3.38
CA ARG A 223 -23.47 4.36 4.37
C ARG A 223 -24.73 4.90 5.01
#